data_AF-A0A2V5PTG7-F1
#
_entry.id   AF-A0A2V5PTG7-F1
#
_cell.length_a   1.000
_cell.length_b   1.000
_cell.length_c   1.000
_cell.angle_alpha   90.00
_cell.angle_beta   90.00
_cell.angle_gamma   90.00
#
_symmetry.space_group_name_H-M   'P 1'
#
loop_
_entity.id
_entity.type
_entity.pdbx_description
1 polymer ?
#
loop_
_entity_poly.entity_id
_entity_poly.type
_entity_poly.pdbx_seq_one_letter_code
_entity_poly.pdbx_strand_id
1 'polypeptide(L)'
;MPKKINQASAKQDPEHYNSSAVTTLVAGMTHPLKSTIEAVRRTILAADPGITEGVKWNSPSFYCHGWFATISSRKPTQLDVVLYCGAKVRADSTVRELIDDPDGLLTWPSKDRALLSFKSEAEFQARRKPFRAIVKKWAGYQKSYAKNA
;
A
#
# COMPACT_ATOMS: atom_id res chain seq x y z
N MET A 1 42.08 -10.89 14.54
CA MET A 1 41.31 -9.74 14.03
C MET A 1 40.05 -10.26 13.35
N PRO A 2 38.82 -9.89 13.78
CA PRO A 2 37.62 -10.35 13.09
C PRO A 2 37.40 -9.55 11.81
N LYS A 3 37.15 -10.27 10.71
CA LYS A 3 36.88 -9.73 9.36
C LYS A 3 35.58 -8.91 9.40
N LYS A 4 35.64 -7.66 8.93
CA LYS A 4 34.45 -6.84 8.68
C LYS A 4 33.59 -7.53 7.61
N ILE A 5 32.39 -7.93 7.98
CA ILE A 5 31.36 -8.36 7.02
C ILE A 5 30.82 -7.10 6.38
N ASN A 6 31.19 -6.85 5.13
CA ASN A 6 30.67 -5.74 4.35
C ASN A 6 29.25 -6.13 3.88
N GLN A 7 28.22 -5.69 4.60
CA GLN A 7 26.84 -5.79 4.12
C GLN A 7 26.66 -4.76 3.00
N ALA A 8 26.76 -5.19 1.75
CA ALA A 8 26.35 -4.37 0.63
C ALA A 8 24.81 -4.24 0.65
N SER A 9 24.30 -3.02 0.87
CA SER A 9 22.89 -2.72 0.68
C SER A 9 22.48 -3.08 -0.75
N ALA A 10 21.45 -3.91 -0.92
CA ALA A 10 20.89 -4.20 -2.23
C ALA A 10 20.53 -2.87 -2.94
N LYS A 11 20.95 -2.70 -4.20
CA LYS A 11 20.61 -1.50 -4.99
C LYS A 11 19.09 -1.34 -5.02
N GLN A 12 18.61 -0.21 -4.50
CA GLN A 12 17.19 0.15 -4.51
C GLN A 12 16.73 0.38 -5.96
N ASP A 13 15.66 -0.30 -6.37
CA ASP A 13 15.04 -0.07 -7.68
C ASP A 13 14.32 1.29 -7.68
N PRO A 14 14.69 2.23 -8.56
CA PRO A 14 14.10 3.55 -8.60
C PRO A 14 12.61 3.58 -8.98
N GLU A 15 12.02 2.50 -9.51
CA GLU A 15 10.58 2.46 -9.81
C GLU A 15 9.75 2.54 -8.51
N HIS A 16 10.23 1.91 -7.44
CA HIS A 16 9.49 1.75 -6.18
C HIS A 16 10.23 2.23 -4.93
N TYR A 17 11.42 2.82 -5.07
CA TYR A 17 12.10 3.57 -4.02
C TYR A 17 12.13 5.07 -4.37
N ASN A 18 10.97 5.66 -4.63
CA ASN A 18 10.87 7.02 -5.15
C ASN A 18 9.90 7.90 -4.37
N SER A 19 10.16 8.05 -3.07
CA SER A 19 9.37 8.90 -2.18
C SER A 19 9.38 10.38 -2.59
N SER A 20 10.45 10.87 -3.23
CA SER A 20 10.51 12.25 -3.74
C SER A 20 9.51 12.47 -4.87
N ALA A 21 9.41 11.54 -5.84
CA ALA A 21 8.40 11.63 -6.90
C ALA A 21 6.97 11.58 -6.33
N VAL A 22 6.70 10.71 -5.35
CA VAL A 22 5.38 10.67 -4.70
C VAL A 22 5.08 11.96 -3.94
N THR A 23 6.08 12.55 -3.27
CA THR A 23 5.93 13.84 -2.60
C THR A 23 5.63 14.96 -3.59
N THR A 24 6.35 15.04 -4.72
CA THR A 24 6.07 16.02 -5.79
C THR A 24 4.66 15.83 -6.36
N LEU A 25 4.27 14.59 -6.63
CA LEU A 25 2.92 14.27 -7.12
C LEU A 25 1.84 14.77 -6.16
N VAL A 26 1.93 14.41 -4.88
CA VAL A 26 0.93 14.80 -3.87
C VAL A 26 0.94 16.31 -3.65
N ALA A 27 2.11 16.96 -3.61
CA ALA A 27 2.23 18.40 -3.48
C ALA A 27 1.49 19.15 -4.61
N GLY A 28 1.53 18.62 -5.84
CA GLY A 28 0.82 19.17 -7.00
C GLY A 28 -0.70 18.90 -7.05
N MET A 29 -1.26 18.09 -6.14
CA MET A 29 -2.70 17.81 -6.14
C MET A 29 -3.53 18.97 -5.56
N THR A 30 -4.64 19.30 -6.22
CA THR A 30 -5.71 20.21 -5.75
C THR A 30 -6.92 19.44 -5.17
N HIS A 31 -6.71 18.18 -4.76
CA HIS A 31 -7.79 17.30 -4.33
C HIS A 31 -8.34 17.70 -2.94
N PRO A 32 -9.67 17.77 -2.72
CA PRO A 32 -10.24 18.14 -1.42
C PRO A 32 -9.79 17.26 -0.25
N LEU A 33 -9.54 15.98 -0.52
CA LEU A 33 -9.04 14.99 0.46
C LEU A 33 -7.51 14.87 0.50
N LYS A 34 -6.75 15.89 0.09
CA LYS A 34 -5.27 15.84 0.06
C LYS A 34 -4.66 15.47 1.42
N SER A 35 -5.15 16.02 2.52
CA SER A 35 -4.66 15.67 3.86
C SER A 35 -4.89 14.19 4.19
N THR A 36 -6.04 13.64 3.74
CA THR A 36 -6.36 12.20 3.87
C THR A 36 -5.42 11.35 3.02
N ILE A 37 -5.08 11.78 1.79
CA ILE A 37 -4.10 11.09 0.93
C ILE A 37 -2.75 10.97 1.64
N GLU A 38 -2.27 12.06 2.23
CA GLU A 38 -1.00 12.05 2.97
C GLU A 38 -1.07 11.17 4.22
N ALA A 39 -2.17 11.21 4.97
CA ALA A 39 -2.36 10.41 6.18
C ALA A 39 -2.42 8.90 5.87
N VAL A 40 -3.10 8.53 4.77
CA VAL A 40 -3.14 7.16 4.23
C VAL A 40 -1.74 6.73 3.80
N ARG A 41 -1.05 7.53 2.98
CA ARG A 41 0.34 7.27 2.52
C ARG A 41 1.26 6.98 3.70
N ARG A 42 1.30 7.88 4.69
CA ARG A 42 2.13 7.71 5.90
C ARG A 42 1.78 6.44 6.66
N THR A 43 0.50 6.10 6.76
CA THR A 43 0.05 4.92 7.49
C THR A 43 0.39 3.61 6.76
N ILE A 44 0.37 3.61 5.43
CA ILE A 44 0.81 2.46 4.62
C ILE A 44 2.32 2.22 4.83
N LEU A 45 3.15 3.25 4.68
CA LEU A 45 4.60 3.15 4.87
C LEU A 45 4.99 2.72 6.30
N ALA A 46 4.22 3.14 7.31
CA ALA A 46 4.46 2.76 8.70
C ALA A 46 3.88 1.38 9.10
N ALA A 47 3.20 0.68 8.18
CA ALA A 47 2.64 -0.64 8.46
C ALA A 47 3.73 -1.71 8.54
N ASP A 48 4.77 -1.59 7.71
CA ASP A 48 5.88 -2.54 7.62
C ASP A 48 7.13 -1.88 7.00
N PRO A 49 8.34 -2.08 7.56
CA PRO A 49 9.57 -1.44 7.06
C PRO A 49 10.01 -1.93 5.67
N GLY A 50 9.47 -3.06 5.19
CA GLY A 50 9.71 -3.54 3.83
C GLY A 50 8.81 -2.89 2.77
N ILE A 51 7.93 -1.96 3.15
CA ILE A 51 7.07 -1.24 2.22
C ILE A 51 7.82 -0.02 1.68
N THR A 52 7.77 0.13 0.36
CA THR A 52 8.31 1.26 -0.37
C THR A 52 7.23 1.83 -1.29
N GLU A 53 7.52 2.92 -1.99
CA GLU A 53 6.55 3.61 -2.82
C GLU A 53 7.15 4.21 -4.09
N GLY A 54 6.28 4.40 -5.08
CA GLY A 54 6.58 5.09 -6.32
C GLY A 54 5.30 5.63 -6.95
N VAL A 55 5.46 6.21 -8.14
CA VAL A 55 4.34 6.73 -8.92
C VAL A 55 3.99 5.73 -10.01
N LYS A 56 2.76 5.22 -9.98
CA LYS A 56 2.18 4.41 -11.07
C LYS A 56 0.80 4.93 -11.40
N TRP A 57 0.46 4.95 -12.68
CA TRP A 57 -0.84 5.45 -13.15
C TRP A 57 -1.16 6.85 -12.61
N ASN A 58 -0.14 7.71 -12.52
CA ASN A 58 -0.23 9.05 -11.91
C ASN A 58 -0.78 9.05 -10.46
N SER A 59 -0.46 8.00 -9.69
CA SER A 59 -1.00 7.78 -8.34
C SER A 59 0.07 7.25 -7.39
N PRO A 60 0.03 7.62 -6.09
CA PRO A 60 0.87 6.98 -5.08
C PRO A 60 0.59 5.47 -5.05
N SER A 61 1.63 4.69 -5.31
CA SER A 61 1.56 3.23 -5.34
C SER A 61 2.65 2.63 -4.47
N PHE A 62 2.38 1.46 -3.90
CA PHE A 62 3.19 0.87 -2.85
C PHE A 62 3.65 -0.54 -3.24
N TYR A 63 4.87 -0.84 -2.84
CA TYR A 63 5.57 -2.04 -3.18
C TYR A 63 6.06 -2.75 -1.92
N CYS A 64 5.94 -4.06 -1.88
CA CYS A 64 6.58 -4.93 -0.90
C CYS A 64 6.75 -6.30 -1.55
N HIS A 65 7.93 -6.59 -2.09
CA HIS A 65 8.18 -7.77 -2.94
C HIS A 65 7.18 -7.93 -4.11
N GLY A 66 6.65 -6.82 -4.59
CA GLY A 66 5.57 -6.75 -5.56
C GLY A 66 4.69 -5.52 -5.29
N TRP A 67 4.17 -4.92 -6.36
CA TRP A 67 3.17 -3.86 -6.24
C TRP A 67 1.91 -4.42 -5.59
N PHE A 68 1.44 -3.79 -4.51
CA PHE A 68 0.35 -4.34 -3.71
C PHE A 68 -0.72 -3.34 -3.30
N ALA A 69 -0.47 -2.04 -3.43
CA ALA A 69 -1.47 -1.03 -3.12
C ALA A 69 -1.34 0.20 -4.01
N THR A 70 -2.45 0.85 -4.33
CA THR A 70 -2.50 2.16 -4.99
C THR A 70 -3.59 3.02 -4.35
N ILE A 71 -3.28 4.30 -4.12
CA ILE A 71 -4.26 5.30 -3.74
C ILE A 71 -4.91 5.85 -5.01
N SER A 72 -6.21 5.65 -5.16
CA SER A 72 -7.03 6.20 -6.24
C SER A 72 -7.82 7.40 -5.75
N SER A 73 -7.42 8.59 -6.20
CA SER A 73 -8.08 9.88 -5.91
C SER A 73 -8.88 10.41 -7.11
N ARG A 74 -9.56 9.51 -7.84
CA ARG A 74 -10.34 9.87 -9.04
C ARG A 74 -11.66 10.58 -8.71
N LYS A 75 -12.18 10.40 -7.50
CA LYS A 75 -13.47 10.95 -7.06
C LYS A 75 -13.19 12.11 -6.10
N PRO A 76 -13.77 13.31 -6.32
CA PRO A 76 -13.47 14.48 -5.48
C PRO A 76 -13.89 14.31 -4.01
N THR A 77 -14.88 13.46 -3.74
CA THR A 77 -15.49 13.25 -2.42
C THR A 77 -15.12 11.93 -1.77
N GLN A 78 -14.25 11.13 -2.40
CA GLN A 78 -13.91 9.80 -1.92
C GLN A 78 -12.49 9.42 -2.35
N LEU A 79 -11.73 8.92 -1.39
CA LEU A 79 -10.43 8.31 -1.61
C LEU A 79 -10.56 6.79 -1.54
N ASP A 80 -10.11 6.09 -2.57
CA ASP A 80 -10.08 4.63 -2.59
C ASP A 80 -8.64 4.13 -2.44
N VAL A 81 -8.39 3.16 -1.57
CA VAL A 81 -7.16 2.37 -1.54
C VAL A 81 -7.46 1.03 -2.17
N VAL A 82 -6.82 0.73 -3.29
CA VAL A 82 -6.94 -0.55 -3.97
C VAL A 82 -5.77 -1.42 -3.53
N LEU A 83 -6.05 -2.53 -2.84
CA LEU A 83 -5.09 -3.55 -2.46
C LEU A 83 -5.14 -4.71 -3.47
N TYR A 84 -3.99 -5.27 -3.84
CA TYR A 84 -3.89 -6.30 -4.86
C TYR A 84 -2.65 -7.20 -4.69
N CYS A 85 -2.62 -8.36 -5.35
CA CYS A 85 -1.50 -9.33 -5.30
C CYS A 85 -0.62 -9.34 -6.58
N GLY A 86 -0.54 -8.20 -7.26
CA GLY A 86 0.18 -8.03 -8.52
C GLY A 86 -0.67 -7.41 -9.64
N ALA A 87 -0.06 -7.23 -10.82
CA ALA A 87 -0.72 -6.59 -11.95
C ALA A 87 -1.87 -7.44 -12.54
N LYS A 88 -1.69 -8.76 -12.63
CA LYS A 88 -2.71 -9.71 -13.10
C LYS A 88 -3.44 -10.33 -11.92
N VAL A 89 -4.72 -10.63 -12.11
CA VAL A 89 -5.50 -11.38 -11.12
C VAL A 89 -4.91 -12.76 -10.93
N ARG A 90 -4.73 -13.16 -9.68
CA ARG A 90 -4.19 -14.46 -9.28
C ARG A 90 -5.30 -15.38 -8.79
N ALA A 91 -5.57 -16.45 -9.55
CA ALA A 91 -6.61 -17.42 -9.22
C ALA A 91 -6.27 -18.27 -7.97
N ASP A 92 -4.98 -18.42 -7.68
CA ASP A 92 -4.37 -19.18 -6.57
C ASP A 92 -4.21 -18.35 -5.29
N SER A 93 -4.69 -17.10 -5.27
CA SER A 93 -4.50 -16.23 -4.11
C SER A 93 -5.38 -16.62 -2.93
N THR A 94 -4.76 -16.76 -1.75
CA THR A 94 -5.41 -17.02 -0.45
C THR A 94 -5.46 -15.78 0.44
N VAL A 95 -5.18 -14.59 -0.10
CA VAL A 95 -5.04 -13.36 0.70
C VAL A 95 -6.31 -13.04 1.50
N ARG A 96 -7.47 -13.34 0.92
CA ARG A 96 -8.78 -13.11 1.56
C ARG A 96 -8.99 -13.96 2.82
N GLU A 97 -8.42 -15.15 2.87
CA GLU A 97 -8.53 -16.05 4.02
C GLU A 97 -7.64 -15.61 5.19
N LEU A 98 -6.61 -14.82 4.91
CA LEU A 98 -5.60 -14.40 5.89
C LEU A 98 -5.89 -13.03 6.51
N ILE A 99 -6.74 -12.22 5.86
CA ILE A 99 -7.06 -10.87 6.30
C ILE A 99 -8.28 -10.89 7.20
N ASP A 100 -8.09 -10.45 8.44
CA ASP A 100 -9.20 -10.24 9.37
C ASP A 100 -9.76 -8.84 9.10
N ASP A 101 -11.07 -8.76 8.89
CA ASP A 101 -11.80 -7.52 8.68
C ASP A 101 -13.11 -7.51 9.48
N PRO A 102 -13.03 -7.53 10.83
CA PRO A 102 -14.21 -7.59 11.69
C PRO A 102 -15.10 -6.35 11.56
N ASP A 103 -14.51 -5.23 11.14
CA ASP A 103 -15.19 -3.94 10.98
C ASP A 103 -15.79 -3.76 9.57
N GLY A 104 -15.59 -4.72 8.66
CA GLY A 104 -16.15 -4.72 7.31
C GLY A 104 -15.66 -3.58 6.40
N LEU A 105 -14.39 -3.21 6.49
CA LEU A 105 -13.80 -2.14 5.67
C LEU A 105 -13.59 -2.53 4.22
N LEU A 106 -13.48 -3.83 3.91
CA LEU A 106 -13.04 -4.33 2.61
C LEU A 106 -14.21 -4.68 1.70
N THR A 107 -14.19 -4.11 0.50
CA THR A 107 -14.98 -4.60 -0.63
C THR A 107 -14.10 -5.42 -1.57
N TRP A 108 -14.48 -6.66 -1.88
CA TRP A 108 -13.68 -7.61 -2.67
C TRP A 108 -14.23 -7.78 -4.09
N PRO A 109 -13.77 -7.01 -5.10
CA PRO A 109 -14.15 -7.20 -6.50
C PRO A 109 -13.57 -8.47 -7.13
N SER A 110 -12.48 -9.03 -6.59
CA SER A 110 -11.89 -10.30 -7.00
C SER A 110 -11.27 -11.03 -5.81
N LYS A 111 -10.79 -12.26 -6.01
CA LYS A 111 -10.17 -13.08 -4.94
C LYS A 111 -8.91 -12.45 -4.34
N ASP A 112 -8.22 -11.64 -5.12
CA ASP A 112 -6.88 -11.12 -4.82
C ASP A 112 -6.84 -9.59 -4.77
N ARG A 113 -8.00 -8.92 -4.82
CA ARG A 113 -8.13 -7.46 -4.79
C ARG A 113 -9.21 -7.02 -3.82
N ALA A 114 -8.91 -5.99 -3.06
CA ALA A 114 -9.85 -5.35 -2.16
C ALA A 114 -9.78 -3.83 -2.29
N LEU A 115 -10.88 -3.16 -1.96
CA LEU A 115 -10.98 -1.72 -1.84
C LEU A 115 -11.32 -1.32 -0.41
N LEU A 116 -10.71 -0.23 0.04
CA LEU A 116 -11.14 0.54 1.22
C LEU A 116 -11.41 1.98 0.78
N SER A 117 -12.47 2.58 1.28
CA SER A 117 -12.86 3.95 0.91
C SER A 117 -12.89 4.87 2.14
N PHE A 118 -12.44 6.12 1.95
CA PHE A 118 -12.52 7.17 2.95
C PHE A 118 -13.11 8.43 2.32
N LYS A 119 -14.10 9.04 2.98
CA LYS A 119 -14.77 10.27 2.52
C LYS A 119 -14.27 11.51 3.26
N SER A 120 -13.50 11.33 4.33
CA SER A 120 -12.92 12.43 5.12
C SER A 120 -11.70 11.95 5.90
N GLU A 121 -10.91 12.92 6.39
CA GLU A 121 -9.82 12.61 7.29
C GLU A 121 -10.32 12.07 8.63
N ALA A 122 -11.44 12.57 9.15
CA ALA A 122 -12.03 12.07 10.39
C ALA A 122 -12.41 10.57 10.29
N GLU A 123 -13.04 10.18 9.18
CA GLU A 123 -13.35 8.77 8.90
C GLU A 123 -12.08 7.93 8.81
N PHE A 124 -11.04 8.43 8.14
CA PHE A 124 -9.75 7.75 8.10
C PHE A 124 -9.14 7.58 9.48
N GLN A 125 -9.11 8.63 10.31
CA GLN A 125 -8.54 8.55 11.66
C GLN A 125 -9.28 7.54 12.54
N ALA A 126 -10.61 7.51 12.48
CA ALA A 126 -11.43 6.54 13.20
C ALA A 126 -11.12 5.08 12.81
N ARG A 127 -10.75 4.86 11.54
CA ARG A 127 -10.44 3.53 10.97
C ARG A 127 -8.95 3.26 10.78
N ARG A 128 -8.07 4.14 11.26
CA ARG A 128 -6.62 4.08 10.98
C ARG A 128 -5.98 2.81 11.50
N LYS A 129 -6.39 2.36 12.70
CA LYS A 129 -5.86 1.16 13.35
C LYS A 129 -6.22 -0.12 12.56
N PRO A 130 -7.49 -0.42 12.26
CA PRO A 130 -7.83 -1.58 11.43
C PRO A 130 -7.25 -1.49 10.02
N PHE A 131 -7.26 -0.31 9.39
CA PHE A 131 -6.61 -0.08 8.09
C PHE A 131 -5.12 -0.48 8.11
N ARG A 132 -4.36 -0.01 9.11
CA ARG A 132 -2.93 -0.36 9.23
C ARG A 132 -2.72 -1.86 9.43
N ALA A 133 -3.59 -2.52 10.19
CA ALA A 133 -3.50 -3.97 10.42
C ALA A 133 -3.71 -4.75 9.12
N ILE A 134 -4.70 -4.37 8.31
CA ILE A 134 -4.94 -4.94 6.98
C ILE A 134 -3.72 -4.76 6.08
N VAL A 135 -3.17 -3.54 5.98
CA VAL A 135 -1.98 -3.25 5.16
C VAL A 135 -0.79 -4.11 5.60
N LYS A 136 -0.54 -4.22 6.92
CA LYS A 136 0.55 -5.04 7.46
C LYS A 136 0.38 -6.51 7.08
N LYS A 137 -0.83 -7.06 7.18
CA LYS A 137 -1.11 -8.44 6.76
C LYS A 137 -0.90 -8.62 5.26
N TRP A 138 -1.33 -7.67 4.44
CA TRP A 138 -1.15 -7.71 2.99
C TRP A 138 0.34 -7.68 2.58
N ALA A 139 1.14 -6.82 3.21
CA ALA A 139 2.59 -6.79 3.00
C ALA A 139 3.27 -8.08 3.49
N GLY A 140 2.81 -8.65 4.61
CA GLY A 140 3.24 -9.95 5.11
C GLY A 140 2.96 -11.08 4.11
N TYR A 141 1.76 -11.08 3.52
CA TYR A 141 1.38 -12.01 2.45
C TYR A 141 2.34 -11.90 1.26
N GLN A 142 2.58 -10.70 0.73
CA GLN A 142 3.49 -10.52 -0.41
C GLN A 142 4.91 -11.06 -0.13
N LYS A 143 5.42 -10.82 1.08
CA LYS A 143 6.70 -11.37 1.54
C LYS A 143 6.72 -12.89 1.59
N SER A 144 5.64 -13.53 2.02
CA SER A 144 5.55 -15.00 2.06
C SER A 144 5.55 -15.60 0.65
N TYR A 145 4.89 -14.95 -0.30
CA TYR A 145 4.84 -15.42 -1.69
C TYR A 145 6.18 -15.28 -2.40
N ALA A 146 6.88 -14.17 -2.21
CA ALA A 146 8.19 -13.97 -2.85
C ALA A 146 9.28 -14.93 -2.33
N LYS A 147 9.07 -15.59 -1.19
CA LYS A 147 9.96 -16.65 -0.69
C LYS A 147 9.66 -18.02 -1.32
N ASN A 148 8.45 -18.20 -1.85
CA ASN A 148 7.94 -19.47 -2.37
C ASN A 148 7.83 -19.49 -3.91
N ALA A 149 8.15 -18.38 -4.57
CA ALA A 149 8.15 -18.19 -6.02
C ALA A 149 9.59 -18.23 -6.55
#